data_AF-A0A7C1CYW2-F1
#
_entry.id   AF-A0A7C1CYW2-F1
#
_cell.length_a   1.000
_cell.length_b   1.000
_cell.length_c   1.000
_cell.angle_alpha   90.00
_cell.angle_beta   90.00
_cell.angle_gamma   90.00
#
_symmetry.space_group_name_H-M   'P 1'
#
loop_
_entity.id
_entity.type
_entity.pdbx_description
1 polymer ?
#
loop_
_entity_poly.entity_id
_entity_poly.type
_entity_poly.pdbx_seq_one_letter_code
_entity_poly.pdbx_strand_id
1 'polypeptide(L)'
;MKKGMKFWDLVALEIGMTIGAGIFIYMPIAYRSAGVGTIPAFVFAFLPMAIIMINVMLLGSTLPTTGGTFKYGAFLFSPRVAFLGLWAYLFGAFVGLFPLNALALASYMKGIWDGIPLVPVAFLILTFFYIVNLLGLKIASRVEIISVALLFIAIAVYTVPGMANIEPGNIEGVFSTGIGSMIYASALLTFTFAGSNAVIELGGEVENAKKNLPLSVIFSLSVVLACYLLMAVVSFGVGGDMLEKGTLNDIASNYLSGFLFYVFAFGGPILAIATTINATYMWGTRSLLALCRLRV
;
A
#
# COMPACT_ATOMS: atom_id res chain seq x y z
N MET A 1 6.88 3.62 26.00
CA MET A 1 7.08 4.51 24.82
C MET A 1 6.05 5.63 24.94
N LYS A 2 6.40 6.88 24.64
CA LYS A 2 5.45 8.00 24.77
C LYS A 2 4.37 7.87 23.68
N LYS A 3 3.09 7.92 24.08
CA LYS A 3 1.97 8.06 23.15
C LYS A 3 2.15 9.37 22.39
N GLY A 4 2.08 9.34 21.06
CA GLY A 4 2.39 10.50 20.25
C GLY A 4 1.79 10.51 18.85
N MET A 5 1.20 9.40 18.40
CA MET A 5 0.56 9.31 17.09
C MET A 5 -0.90 9.72 17.22
N LYS A 6 -1.27 10.82 16.56
CA LYS A 6 -2.64 11.32 16.49
C LYS A 6 -3.42 10.58 15.40
N PHE A 7 -4.73 10.80 15.37
CA PHE A 7 -5.63 10.20 14.38
C PHE A 7 -5.15 10.39 12.94
N TRP A 8 -4.79 11.62 12.55
CA TRP A 8 -4.34 11.91 11.18
C TRP A 8 -2.96 11.35 10.84
N ASP A 9 -2.07 11.22 11.84
CA ASP A 9 -0.79 10.56 11.64
C ASP A 9 -1.00 9.06 11.34
N LEU A 10 -1.99 8.46 12.02
CA LEU A 10 -2.34 7.06 11.83
C LEU A 10 -3.03 6.80 10.49
N VAL A 11 -3.96 7.67 10.09
CA VAL A 11 -4.60 7.63 8.76
C VAL A 11 -3.57 7.78 7.65
N ALA A 12 -2.64 8.74 7.76
CA ALA A 12 -1.59 8.92 6.77
C ALA A 12 -0.72 7.65 6.67
N LEU A 13 -0.31 7.07 7.79
CA LEU A 13 0.48 5.84 7.80
C LEU A 13 -0.27 4.68 7.14
N GLU A 14 -1.54 4.45 7.48
CA GLU A 14 -2.33 3.38 6.87
C GLU A 14 -2.51 3.57 5.36
N ILE A 15 -2.76 4.80 4.90
CA ILE A 15 -2.87 5.12 3.48
C ILE A 15 -1.52 4.93 2.78
N GLY A 16 -0.42 5.49 3.29
CA GLY A 16 0.91 5.41 2.69
C GLY A 16 1.48 4.00 2.64
N MET A 17 1.01 3.13 3.54
CA MET A 17 1.30 1.71 3.53
C MET A 17 0.44 0.89 2.56
N THR A 18 -0.79 1.33 2.33
CA THR A 18 -1.73 0.59 1.50
C THR A 18 -1.57 0.99 0.03
N ILE A 19 -1.59 2.29 -0.25
CA ILE A 19 -1.29 2.85 -1.58
C ILE A 19 0.23 2.84 -1.76
N GLY A 20 0.71 1.73 -2.33
CA GLY A 20 2.12 1.51 -2.62
C GLY A 20 2.30 0.74 -3.91
N ALA A 21 3.34 -0.10 -3.98
CA ALA A 21 3.62 -0.95 -5.13
C ALA A 21 2.43 -1.79 -5.57
N GLY A 22 1.54 -2.14 -4.63
CA GLY A 22 0.37 -2.96 -4.88
C GLY A 22 -0.48 -2.45 -6.05
N ILE A 23 -1.01 -1.22 -5.95
CA ILE A 23 -1.91 -0.70 -7.00
C ILE A 23 -1.19 -0.53 -8.34
N PHE A 24 0.06 -0.08 -8.31
CA PHE A 24 0.85 0.24 -9.49
C PHE A 24 1.41 -1.00 -10.22
N ILE A 25 1.50 -2.16 -9.57
CA ILE A 25 1.95 -3.42 -10.18
C ILE A 25 0.77 -4.35 -10.44
N TYR A 26 -0.11 -4.53 -9.45
CA TYR A 26 -1.17 -5.52 -9.54
C TYR A 26 -2.36 -5.04 -10.37
N MET A 27 -2.61 -3.73 -10.53
CA MET A 27 -3.66 -3.26 -11.44
C MET A 27 -3.40 -3.68 -12.91
N PRO A 28 -2.21 -3.44 -13.50
CA PRO A 28 -1.91 -3.95 -14.85
C PRO A 28 -2.01 -5.47 -14.95
N ILE A 29 -1.53 -6.21 -13.96
CA ILE A 29 -1.61 -7.69 -13.95
C ILE A 29 -3.07 -8.16 -13.86
N ALA A 30 -3.89 -7.51 -13.05
CA ALA A 30 -5.30 -7.81 -12.92
C ALA A 30 -6.04 -7.46 -14.22
N TYR A 31 -5.74 -6.32 -14.86
CA TYR A 31 -6.31 -5.96 -16.16
C TYR A 31 -6.00 -7.00 -17.23
N ARG A 32 -4.77 -7.53 -17.30
CA ARG A 32 -4.43 -8.60 -18.24
C ARG A 32 -5.22 -9.89 -18.07
N SER A 33 -5.75 -10.14 -16.88
CA SER A 33 -6.52 -11.36 -16.60
C SER A 33 -8.02 -11.13 -16.70
N ALA A 34 -8.53 -10.02 -16.18
CA ALA A 34 -9.97 -9.75 -16.07
C ALA A 34 -10.47 -8.55 -16.90
N GLY A 35 -9.59 -7.85 -17.63
CA GLY A 35 -9.91 -6.61 -18.35
C GLY A 35 -10.60 -5.60 -17.44
N VAL A 36 -11.70 -5.02 -17.92
CA VAL A 36 -12.57 -4.10 -17.16
C VAL A 36 -13.22 -4.77 -15.95
N GLY A 37 -13.34 -6.10 -15.93
CA GLY A 37 -13.73 -6.89 -14.75
C GLY A 37 -12.82 -6.71 -13.53
N THR A 38 -11.65 -6.10 -13.72
CA THR A 38 -10.77 -5.65 -12.63
C THR A 38 -11.44 -4.63 -11.71
N ILE A 39 -12.36 -3.80 -12.22
CA ILE A 39 -13.07 -2.78 -11.41
C ILE A 39 -13.89 -3.44 -10.28
N PRO A 40 -14.87 -4.33 -10.56
CA PRO A 40 -15.55 -5.05 -9.49
C PRO A 40 -14.60 -5.97 -8.71
N ALA A 41 -13.54 -6.49 -9.33
CA ALA A 41 -12.55 -7.31 -8.63
C ALA A 41 -11.89 -6.56 -7.45
N PHE A 42 -11.68 -5.24 -7.52
CA PHE A 42 -11.24 -4.44 -6.37
C PHE A 42 -12.23 -4.47 -5.20
N VAL A 43 -13.54 -4.43 -5.49
CA VAL A 43 -14.59 -4.51 -4.46
C VAL A 43 -14.58 -5.89 -3.81
N PHE A 44 -14.45 -6.96 -4.61
CA PHE A 44 -14.35 -8.32 -4.07
C PHE A 44 -13.05 -8.55 -3.30
N ALA A 45 -11.93 -7.96 -3.74
CA ALA A 45 -10.65 -7.99 -3.04
C ALA A 45 -10.68 -7.26 -1.69
N PHE A 46 -11.52 -6.24 -1.57
CA PHE A 46 -11.71 -5.50 -0.34
C PHE A 46 -12.37 -6.33 0.77
N LEU A 47 -13.31 -7.22 0.42
CA LEU A 47 -14.09 -8.01 1.39
C LEU A 47 -13.22 -8.89 2.33
N PRO A 48 -12.31 -9.75 1.85
CA PRO A 48 -11.47 -10.53 2.75
C PRO A 48 -10.59 -9.63 3.63
N MET A 49 -10.10 -8.51 3.08
CA MET A 49 -9.30 -7.59 3.88
C MET A 49 -10.13 -6.88 4.96
N ALA A 50 -11.36 -6.50 4.67
CA ALA A 50 -12.28 -5.92 5.66
C ALA A 50 -12.54 -6.88 6.82
N ILE A 51 -12.71 -8.18 6.54
CA ILE A 51 -12.87 -9.22 7.56
C ILE A 51 -11.61 -9.32 8.45
N ILE A 52 -10.41 -9.32 7.85
CA ILE A 52 -9.16 -9.32 8.60
C ILE A 52 -9.07 -8.05 9.47
N MET A 53 -9.41 -6.89 8.92
CA MET A 53 -9.33 -5.63 9.64
C MET A 53 -10.31 -5.51 10.79
N ILE A 54 -11.48 -6.16 10.76
CA ILE A 54 -12.37 -6.24 11.93
C ILE A 54 -11.64 -6.84 13.13
N ASN A 55 -10.84 -7.90 12.92
CA ASN A 55 -10.06 -8.52 13.99
C ASN A 55 -8.96 -7.59 14.50
N VAL A 56 -8.27 -6.89 13.60
CA VAL A 56 -7.25 -5.90 13.96
C VAL A 56 -7.84 -4.75 14.76
N MET A 57 -9.00 -4.23 14.36
CA MET A 57 -9.72 -3.18 15.06
C MET A 57 -10.17 -3.63 16.46
N LEU A 58 -10.70 -4.85 16.58
CA LEU A 58 -11.14 -5.41 17.86
C LEU A 58 -9.95 -5.56 18.82
N LEU A 59 -8.86 -6.20 18.38
CA LEU A 59 -7.66 -6.39 19.21
C LEU A 59 -6.97 -5.07 19.54
N GLY A 60 -6.80 -4.20 18.54
CA GLY A 60 -6.15 -2.91 18.68
C GLY A 60 -6.89 -1.94 19.59
N SER A 61 -8.23 -2.00 19.62
CA SER A 61 -9.05 -1.16 20.49
C SER A 61 -9.21 -1.71 21.91
N THR A 62 -9.25 -3.04 22.08
CA THR A 62 -9.42 -3.69 23.39
C THR A 62 -8.11 -3.82 24.15
N LEU A 63 -7.02 -4.15 23.47
CA LEU A 63 -5.69 -4.36 24.05
C LEU A 63 -4.64 -3.55 23.28
N PRO A 64 -4.64 -2.21 23.34
CA PRO A 64 -3.69 -1.39 22.58
C PRO A 64 -2.25 -1.68 23.01
N THR A 65 -1.46 -2.26 22.10
CA THR A 65 -0.08 -2.66 22.39
C THR A 65 0.84 -2.37 21.22
N THR A 66 2.12 -2.14 21.50
CA THR A 66 3.17 -2.06 20.47
C THR A 66 3.74 -3.46 20.25
N GLY A 67 3.89 -3.90 19.00
CA GLY A 67 4.31 -5.28 18.71
C GLY A 67 3.13 -6.26 18.63
N GLY A 68 1.98 -5.82 18.12
CA GLY A 68 0.73 -6.56 18.21
C GLY A 68 0.75 -7.91 17.51
N THR A 69 1.39 -8.03 16.35
CA THR A 69 1.49 -9.31 15.61
C THR A 69 2.06 -10.42 16.49
N PHE A 70 3.15 -10.13 17.21
CA PHE A 70 3.72 -11.09 18.15
C PHE A 70 2.89 -11.23 19.43
N LYS A 71 2.52 -10.11 20.07
CA LYS A 71 1.89 -10.13 21.39
C LYS A 71 0.49 -10.75 21.39
N TYR A 72 -0.33 -10.46 20.37
CA TYR A 72 -1.66 -11.06 20.27
C TYR A 72 -1.57 -12.56 19.98
N GLY A 73 -0.65 -12.98 19.10
CA GLY A 73 -0.40 -14.41 18.87
C GLY A 73 0.08 -15.14 20.12
N ALA A 74 0.98 -14.51 20.89
CA ALA A 74 1.53 -15.08 22.12
C ALA A 74 0.47 -15.18 23.22
N PHE A 75 -0.44 -14.20 23.29
CA PHE A 75 -1.53 -14.13 24.25
C PHE A 75 -2.68 -15.11 23.92
N LEU A 76 -3.08 -15.21 22.65
CA LEU A 76 -4.23 -16.02 22.23
C LEU A 76 -3.90 -17.50 22.01
N PHE A 77 -2.66 -17.83 21.63
CA PHE A 77 -2.26 -19.20 21.29
C PHE A 77 -1.12 -19.69 22.19
N SER A 78 0.12 -19.31 21.87
CA SER A 78 1.29 -19.58 22.71
C SER A 78 2.49 -18.75 22.25
N PRO A 79 3.46 -18.45 23.14
CA PRO A 79 4.68 -17.74 22.76
C PRO A 79 5.50 -18.45 21.66
N ARG A 80 5.53 -19.79 21.64
CA ARG A 80 6.29 -20.57 20.65
C ARG A 80 5.67 -20.49 19.26
N VAL A 81 4.35 -20.59 19.15
CA VAL A 81 3.64 -20.46 17.87
C VAL A 81 3.76 -19.02 17.36
N ALA A 82 3.64 -18.03 18.25
CA ALA A 82 3.82 -16.62 17.91
C ALA A 82 5.24 -16.30 17.44
N PHE A 83 6.25 -16.94 18.03
CA PHE A 83 7.65 -16.83 17.59
C PHE A 83 7.82 -17.35 16.16
N LEU A 84 7.33 -18.56 15.87
CA LEU A 84 7.39 -19.14 14.52
C LEU A 84 6.63 -18.27 13.51
N GLY A 85 5.43 -17.81 13.86
CA GLY A 85 4.63 -16.91 13.04
C GLY A 85 5.33 -15.58 12.75
N LEU A 86 5.98 -14.98 13.76
CA LEU A 86 6.76 -13.77 13.59
C LEU A 86 7.94 -13.98 12.64
N TRP A 87 8.67 -15.09 12.75
CA TRP A 87 9.77 -15.38 11.83
C TRP A 87 9.30 -15.60 10.39
N ALA A 88 8.20 -16.31 10.19
CA ALA A 88 7.59 -16.46 8.87
C ALA A 88 7.19 -15.09 8.27
N TYR A 89 6.61 -14.23 9.11
CA TYR A 89 6.22 -12.87 8.72
C TYR A 89 7.44 -12.01 8.33
N LEU A 90 8.50 -12.02 9.14
CA LEU A 90 9.74 -11.29 8.85
C LEU A 90 10.44 -11.81 7.60
N PHE A 91 10.44 -13.12 7.38
CA PHE A 91 10.97 -13.71 6.15
C PHE A 91 10.21 -13.21 4.92
N GLY A 92 8.87 -13.16 4.99
CA GLY A 92 8.03 -12.56 3.95
C GLY A 92 8.33 -11.08 3.72
N ALA A 93 8.62 -10.32 4.78
CA ALA A 93 9.00 -8.92 4.66
C ALA A 93 10.38 -8.74 3.98
N PHE A 94 11.40 -9.49 4.41
CA PHE A 94 12.77 -9.36 3.91
C PHE A 94 12.98 -9.90 2.50
N VAL A 95 12.32 -11.00 2.15
CA VAL A 95 12.50 -11.67 0.84
C VAL A 95 11.43 -11.24 -0.16
N GLY A 96 10.25 -10.83 0.31
CA GLY A 96 9.13 -10.41 -0.53
C GLY A 96 8.95 -8.90 -0.55
N LEU A 97 8.47 -8.33 0.56
CA LEU A 97 7.97 -6.95 0.61
C LEU A 97 9.04 -5.91 0.25
N PHE A 98 10.21 -5.94 0.90
CA PHE A 98 11.27 -4.95 0.64
C PHE A 98 11.83 -5.04 -0.79
N PRO A 99 12.25 -6.21 -1.31
CA PRO A 99 12.74 -6.31 -2.67
C PRO A 99 11.69 -5.95 -3.72
N LEU A 100 10.42 -6.39 -3.54
CA LEU A 100 9.34 -6.08 -4.46
C LEU A 100 9.13 -4.57 -4.58
N ASN A 101 8.99 -3.86 -3.47
CA ASN A 101 8.79 -2.41 -3.49
C ASN A 101 10.01 -1.68 -4.08
N ALA A 102 11.22 -2.04 -3.66
CA ALA A 102 12.42 -1.36 -4.14
C ALA A 102 12.65 -1.55 -5.65
N LEU A 103 12.46 -2.78 -6.15
CA LEU A 103 12.55 -3.08 -7.59
C LEU A 103 11.43 -2.41 -8.38
N ALA A 104 10.21 -2.36 -7.83
CA ALA A 104 9.10 -1.68 -8.48
C ALA A 104 9.35 -0.19 -8.62
N LEU A 105 9.82 0.48 -7.56
CA LEU A 105 10.18 1.88 -7.60
C LEU A 105 11.27 2.13 -8.65
N ALA A 106 12.33 1.32 -8.63
CA ALA A 106 13.40 1.41 -9.63
C ALA A 106 12.91 1.16 -11.06
N SER A 107 11.94 0.26 -11.25
CA SER A 107 11.29 0.02 -12.55
C SER A 107 10.50 1.23 -13.02
N TYR A 108 9.78 1.90 -12.13
CA TYR A 108 9.06 3.14 -12.45
C TYR A 108 10.02 4.28 -12.79
N MET A 109 11.16 4.40 -12.09
CA MET A 109 12.22 5.35 -12.46
C MET A 109 12.80 5.03 -13.84
N LYS A 110 13.07 3.75 -14.14
CA LYS A 110 13.57 3.32 -15.44
C LYS A 110 12.58 3.62 -16.58
N GLY A 111 11.28 3.60 -16.32
CA GLY A 111 10.26 4.01 -17.30
C GLY A 111 10.27 5.50 -17.63
N ILE A 112 10.91 6.33 -16.80
CA ILE A 112 11.01 7.79 -17.00
C ILE A 112 12.38 8.18 -17.58
N TRP A 113 13.44 7.48 -17.15
CA TRP A 113 14.81 7.77 -17.55
C TRP A 113 15.54 6.55 -18.06
N ASP A 114 16.22 6.73 -19.19
CA ASP A 114 17.08 5.72 -19.77
C ASP A 114 18.32 5.45 -18.90
N GLY A 115 18.81 4.22 -18.94
CA GLY A 115 20.06 3.83 -18.28
C GLY A 115 19.99 3.58 -16.77
N ILE A 116 18.80 3.64 -16.15
CA ILE A 116 18.62 3.35 -14.72
C ILE A 116 18.87 1.85 -14.43
N PRO A 117 19.93 1.49 -13.66
CA PRO A 117 20.19 0.10 -13.31
C PRO A 117 19.28 -0.33 -12.16
N LEU A 118 18.37 -1.27 -12.44
CA LEU A 118 17.30 -1.72 -11.52
C LEU A 118 17.80 -2.10 -10.12
N VAL A 119 18.75 -3.03 -10.04
CA VAL A 119 19.21 -3.59 -8.75
C VAL A 119 20.01 -2.58 -7.92
N PRO A 120 21.01 -1.86 -8.47
CA PRO A 120 21.73 -0.83 -7.70
C PRO A 120 20.82 0.28 -7.17
N VAL A 121 19.84 0.73 -7.96
CA VAL A 121 18.91 1.78 -7.56
C VAL A 121 17.96 1.28 -6.48
N ALA A 122 17.42 0.07 -6.62
CA ALA A 122 16.62 -0.56 -5.57
C ALA A 122 17.39 -0.65 -4.24
N PHE A 123 18.67 -1.06 -4.29
CA PHE A 123 19.54 -1.11 -3.11
C PHE A 123 19.78 0.28 -2.49
N LEU A 124 20.03 1.29 -3.32
CA LEU A 124 20.17 2.68 -2.89
C LEU A 124 18.93 3.19 -2.16
N ILE A 125 17.73 2.92 -2.70
CA ILE A 125 16.45 3.34 -2.11
C ILE A 125 16.25 2.71 -0.72
N LEU A 126 16.48 1.41 -0.59
CA LEU A 126 16.39 0.72 0.70
C LEU A 126 17.38 1.31 1.71
N THR A 127 18.63 1.55 1.27
CA THR A 127 19.69 2.13 2.11
C THR A 127 19.33 3.55 2.56
N PHE A 128 18.76 4.36 1.67
CA PHE A 128 18.31 5.71 1.99
C PHE A 128 17.21 5.69 3.07
N PHE A 129 16.15 4.90 2.88
CA PHE A 129 15.07 4.82 3.86
C PHE A 129 15.49 4.18 5.18
N TYR A 130 16.44 3.24 5.14
CA TYR A 130 17.09 2.71 6.33
C TYR A 130 17.78 3.83 7.12
N ILE A 131 18.61 4.67 6.49
CA ILE A 131 19.29 5.79 7.14
C ILE A 131 18.28 6.81 7.69
N VAL A 132 17.24 7.16 6.93
CA VAL A 132 16.18 8.08 7.40
C VAL A 132 15.52 7.56 8.68
N ASN A 133 15.24 6.25 8.74
CA ASN A 133 14.64 5.64 9.92
C ASN A 133 15.60 5.54 11.11
N LEU A 134 16.92 5.49 10.89
CA LEU A 134 17.92 5.60 11.96
C LEU A 134 17.95 7.00 12.62
N LEU A 135 17.62 8.06 11.87
CA LEU A 135 17.56 9.44 12.40
C LEU A 135 16.36 9.68 13.33
N GLY A 136 15.41 8.75 13.37
CA GLY A 136 14.36 8.67 14.38
C GLY A 136 12.93 8.82 13.85
N LEU A 137 11.99 8.23 14.59
CA LEU A 137 10.58 8.07 14.22
C LEU A 137 9.84 9.39 13.94
N LYS A 138 10.22 10.49 14.61
CA LYS A 138 9.58 11.79 14.38
C LYS A 138 9.84 12.32 12.98
N ILE A 139 11.04 12.09 12.44
CA ILE A 139 11.41 12.52 11.09
C ILE A 139 10.68 11.63 10.09
N ALA A 140 10.76 10.31 10.26
CA ALA A 140 10.09 9.33 9.41
C ALA A 140 8.57 9.58 9.31
N SER A 141 7.90 9.88 10.43
CA SER A 141 6.46 10.19 10.45
C SER A 141 6.11 11.50 9.74
N ARG A 142 6.95 12.54 9.83
CA ARG A 142 6.73 13.79 9.08
C ARG A 142 6.90 13.59 7.58
N VAL A 143 7.93 12.84 7.19
CA VAL A 143 8.15 12.45 5.78
C VAL A 143 6.94 11.69 5.25
N GLU A 144 6.39 10.77 6.03
CA GLU A 144 5.21 9.98 5.66
C GLU A 144 3.99 10.87 5.37
N ILE A 145 3.63 11.76 6.28
CA ILE A 145 2.45 12.64 6.14
C ILE A 145 2.57 13.53 4.90
N ILE A 146 3.74 14.14 4.70
CA ILE A 146 3.99 14.99 3.53
C ILE A 146 3.89 14.16 2.25
N SER A 147 4.45 12.96 2.25
CA SER A 147 4.46 12.09 1.07
C SER A 147 3.06 11.62 0.70
N VAL A 148 2.22 11.28 1.68
CA VAL A 148 0.82 10.91 1.46
C VAL A 148 0.01 12.09 0.92
N ALA A 149 0.25 13.31 1.41
CA ALA A 149 -0.40 14.51 0.87
C ALA A 149 -0.03 14.74 -0.60
N LEU A 150 1.25 14.61 -0.96
CA LEU A 150 1.72 14.70 -2.35
C LEU A 150 1.17 13.56 -3.22
N LEU A 151 1.02 12.36 -2.65
CA LEU A 151 0.39 11.22 -3.33
C LEU A 151 -1.06 11.52 -3.70
N PHE A 152 -1.85 12.12 -2.81
CA PHE A 152 -3.21 12.53 -3.14
C PHE A 152 -3.25 13.59 -4.26
N ILE A 153 -2.30 14.52 -4.27
CA ILE A 153 -2.17 15.49 -5.36
C ILE A 153 -1.87 14.77 -6.67
N ALA A 154 -0.95 13.81 -6.67
CA ALA A 154 -0.62 13.03 -7.87
C ALA A 154 -1.81 12.18 -8.37
N ILE A 155 -2.55 11.54 -7.48
CA ILE A 155 -3.77 10.80 -7.82
C ILE A 155 -4.82 11.75 -8.40
N ALA A 156 -4.99 12.95 -7.84
CA ALA A 156 -5.91 13.94 -8.39
C ALA A 156 -5.46 14.42 -9.78
N VAL A 157 -4.15 14.66 -9.99
CA VAL A 157 -3.59 15.05 -11.29
C VAL A 157 -3.76 13.95 -12.35
N TYR A 158 -3.72 12.68 -11.95
CA TYR A 158 -4.05 11.56 -12.82
C TYR A 158 -5.55 11.51 -13.12
N THR A 159 -6.38 11.45 -12.07
CA THR A 159 -7.79 11.11 -12.21
C THR A 159 -8.65 12.25 -12.77
N VAL A 160 -8.43 13.50 -12.35
CA VAL A 160 -9.31 14.62 -12.73
C VAL A 160 -9.24 14.94 -14.22
N PRO A 161 -8.06 15.14 -14.85
CA PRO A 161 -7.96 15.29 -16.30
C PRO A 161 -8.29 13.99 -17.04
N GLY A 162 -7.94 12.83 -16.47
CA GLY A 162 -8.22 11.53 -17.06
C GLY A 162 -9.71 11.26 -17.25
N MET A 163 -10.57 11.72 -16.33
CA MET A 163 -12.03 11.61 -16.48
C MET A 163 -12.57 12.26 -17.77
N ALA A 164 -11.96 13.34 -18.24
CA ALA A 164 -12.35 14.01 -19.49
C ALA A 164 -11.90 13.25 -20.75
N ASN A 165 -11.00 12.27 -20.61
CA ASN A 165 -10.44 11.47 -21.69
C ASN A 165 -10.96 10.02 -21.66
N ILE A 166 -11.96 9.72 -20.82
CA ILE A 166 -12.59 8.41 -20.80
C ILE A 166 -13.44 8.24 -22.05
N GLU A 167 -13.18 7.18 -22.81
CA GLU A 167 -14.08 6.70 -23.84
C GLU A 167 -15.02 5.64 -23.23
N PRO A 168 -16.35 5.86 -23.19
CA PRO A 168 -17.28 4.95 -22.53
C PRO A 168 -17.22 3.50 -23.03
N GLY A 169 -16.92 3.29 -24.32
CA GLY A 169 -16.77 1.96 -24.90
C GLY A 169 -15.64 1.13 -24.25
N ASN A 170 -14.60 1.78 -23.73
CA ASN A 170 -13.45 1.11 -23.12
C ASN A 170 -13.73 0.57 -21.71
N ILE A 171 -14.86 0.97 -21.10
CA ILE A 171 -15.31 0.47 -19.79
C ILE A 171 -16.54 -0.47 -19.90
N GLU A 172 -16.90 -0.88 -21.12
CA GLU A 172 -17.92 -1.90 -21.32
C GLU A 172 -17.36 -3.32 -21.07
N GLY A 173 -18.25 -4.32 -21.04
CA GLY A 173 -17.82 -5.71 -20.98
C GLY A 173 -17.16 -6.14 -19.67
N VAL A 174 -17.61 -5.62 -18.53
CA VAL A 174 -17.13 -5.97 -17.17
C VAL A 174 -17.02 -7.49 -16.93
N PHE A 175 -17.88 -8.29 -17.56
CA PHE A 175 -17.88 -9.75 -17.45
C PHE A 175 -17.42 -10.49 -18.72
N SER A 176 -16.83 -9.78 -19.70
CA SER A 176 -16.40 -10.33 -20.99
C SER A 176 -15.36 -11.44 -20.86
N THR A 177 -14.46 -11.34 -19.87
CA THR A 177 -13.43 -12.36 -19.58
C THR A 177 -13.94 -13.49 -18.69
N GLY A 178 -15.21 -13.44 -18.27
CA GLY A 178 -15.83 -14.40 -17.36
C GLY A 178 -15.54 -14.16 -15.86
N ILE A 179 -16.43 -14.70 -15.02
CA ILE A 179 -16.40 -14.52 -13.54
C ILE A 179 -15.15 -15.14 -12.92
N GLY A 180 -14.65 -16.26 -13.46
CA GLY A 180 -13.44 -16.93 -12.95
C GLY A 180 -12.21 -16.03 -12.96
N SER A 181 -11.99 -15.30 -14.06
CA SER A 181 -10.89 -14.35 -14.19
C SER A 181 -11.04 -13.15 -13.25
N MET A 182 -12.26 -12.66 -13.04
CA MET A 182 -12.55 -11.62 -12.06
C MET A 182 -12.22 -12.08 -10.63
N ILE A 183 -12.57 -13.32 -10.27
CA ILE A 183 -12.24 -13.89 -8.96
C ILE A 183 -10.72 -14.02 -8.80
N TYR A 184 -10.03 -14.52 -9.82
CA TYR A 184 -8.56 -14.61 -9.82
C TYR A 184 -7.91 -13.23 -9.63
N ALA A 185 -8.36 -12.22 -10.38
CA ALA A 185 -7.92 -10.84 -10.23
C ALA A 185 -8.19 -10.32 -8.81
N SER A 186 -9.35 -10.61 -8.22
CA SER A 186 -9.68 -10.17 -6.86
C SER A 186 -8.74 -10.79 -5.79
N ALA A 187 -8.34 -12.05 -5.97
CA ALA A 187 -7.39 -12.70 -5.07
C ALA A 187 -6.01 -12.02 -5.13
N LEU A 188 -5.53 -11.67 -6.34
CA LEU A 188 -4.31 -10.90 -6.51
C LEU A 188 -4.42 -9.49 -5.91
N LEU A 189 -5.52 -8.81 -6.18
CA LEU A 189 -5.76 -7.45 -5.70
C LEU A 189 -5.93 -7.36 -4.19
N THR A 190 -6.23 -8.45 -3.49
CA THR A 190 -6.30 -8.45 -2.01
C THR A 190 -4.98 -7.99 -1.40
N PHE A 191 -3.85 -8.28 -2.05
CA PHE A 191 -2.53 -7.80 -1.62
C PHE A 191 -2.38 -6.27 -1.69
N THR A 192 -3.16 -5.58 -2.53
CA THR A 192 -3.14 -4.10 -2.61
C THR A 192 -3.72 -3.44 -1.36
N PHE A 193 -4.49 -4.17 -0.55
CA PHE A 193 -5.07 -3.67 0.70
C PHE A 193 -4.29 -4.10 1.95
N ALA A 194 -3.33 -5.03 1.81
CA ALA A 194 -2.62 -5.68 2.92
C ALA A 194 -1.83 -4.71 3.80
N GLY A 195 -1.41 -3.57 3.26
CA GLY A 195 -0.65 -2.54 3.98
C GLY A 195 -1.35 -2.01 5.24
N SER A 196 -2.69 -1.99 5.24
CA SER A 196 -3.49 -1.52 6.38
C SER A 196 -3.29 -2.34 7.66
N ASN A 197 -2.82 -3.60 7.55
CA ASN A 197 -2.59 -4.47 8.71
C ASN A 197 -1.51 -3.92 9.66
N ALA A 198 -0.58 -3.10 9.19
CA ALA A 198 0.53 -2.62 9.99
C ALA A 198 0.14 -1.77 11.20
N VAL A 199 -1.07 -1.21 11.22
CA VAL A 199 -1.61 -0.50 12.39
C VAL A 199 -1.59 -1.37 13.66
N ILE A 200 -1.69 -2.69 13.52
CA ILE A 200 -1.66 -3.65 14.63
C ILE A 200 -0.38 -3.53 15.46
N GLU A 201 0.71 -3.04 14.85
CA GLU A 201 2.02 -2.93 15.47
C GLU A 201 2.18 -1.69 16.34
N LEU A 202 1.29 -0.70 16.16
CA LEU A 202 1.46 0.66 16.67
C LEU A 202 0.45 1.02 17.76
N GLY A 203 -0.47 0.12 18.14
CA GLY A 203 -1.56 0.42 19.08
C GLY A 203 -1.13 1.04 20.41
N GLY A 204 0.06 0.70 20.92
CA GLY A 204 0.61 1.27 22.15
C GLY A 204 1.12 2.72 22.04
N GLU A 205 1.30 3.23 20.82
CA GLU A 205 1.81 4.58 20.51
C GLU A 205 0.71 5.55 20.08
N VAL A 206 -0.49 5.03 19.81
CA VAL A 206 -1.66 5.78 19.36
C VAL A 206 -2.35 6.47 20.54
N GLU A 207 -2.61 7.76 20.38
CA GLU A 207 -3.44 8.54 21.29
C GLU A 207 -4.90 8.05 21.22
N ASN A 208 -5.55 7.80 22.35
CA ASN A 208 -6.92 7.31 22.41
C ASN A 208 -7.20 6.08 21.50
N ALA A 209 -6.26 5.13 21.47
CA ALA A 209 -6.28 3.96 20.59
C ALA A 209 -7.62 3.21 20.53
N LYS A 210 -8.35 3.10 21.65
CA LYS A 210 -9.69 2.49 21.72
C LYS A 210 -10.67 3.07 20.70
N LYS A 211 -10.58 4.37 20.41
CA LYS A 211 -11.42 5.08 19.46
C LYS A 211 -10.71 5.34 18.13
N ASN A 212 -9.45 5.80 18.18
CA ASN A 212 -8.76 6.28 16.99
C ASN A 212 -8.33 5.15 16.05
N LEU A 213 -7.95 3.98 16.58
CA LEU A 213 -7.51 2.85 15.77
C LEU A 213 -8.63 2.26 14.89
N PRO A 214 -9.84 1.95 15.41
CA PRO A 214 -10.90 1.46 14.54
C PRO A 214 -11.37 2.51 13.52
N LEU A 215 -11.41 3.79 13.92
CA LEU A 215 -11.84 4.86 13.02
C LEU A 215 -10.82 5.13 11.91
N SER A 216 -9.51 5.04 12.19
CA SER A 216 -8.49 5.23 11.16
C SER A 216 -8.61 4.12 10.12
N VAL A 217 -8.67 2.87 10.55
CA VAL A 217 -8.76 1.71 9.66
C VAL A 217 -9.95 1.82 8.71
N ILE A 218 -11.14 2.13 9.22
CA ILE A 218 -12.33 2.30 8.38
C ILE A 218 -12.15 3.44 7.39
N PHE A 219 -11.71 4.60 7.87
CA PHE A 219 -11.55 5.78 7.04
C PHE A 219 -10.50 5.58 5.94
N SER A 220 -9.29 5.13 6.31
CA SER A 220 -8.18 4.90 5.39
C SER A 220 -8.57 3.88 4.32
N LEU A 221 -9.15 2.75 4.72
CA LEU A 221 -9.54 1.71 3.78
C LEU A 221 -10.63 2.16 2.80
N SER A 222 -11.63 2.90 3.27
CA SER A 222 -12.66 3.47 2.38
C SER A 222 -12.06 4.45 1.37
N VAL A 223 -11.15 5.32 1.82
CA VAL A 223 -10.45 6.26 0.94
C VAL A 223 -9.59 5.52 -0.09
N VAL A 224 -8.83 4.51 0.34
CA VAL A 224 -8.00 3.69 -0.55
C VAL A 224 -8.84 2.99 -1.61
N LEU A 225 -9.95 2.34 -1.22
CA LEU A 225 -10.84 1.66 -2.17
C LEU A 225 -11.40 2.66 -3.20
N ALA A 226 -11.83 3.85 -2.75
CA ALA A 226 -12.31 4.89 -3.65
C ALA A 226 -11.22 5.34 -4.63
N CYS A 227 -9.99 5.55 -4.16
CA CYS A 227 -8.85 5.89 -5.02
C CYS A 227 -8.56 4.78 -6.05
N TYR A 228 -8.56 3.51 -5.62
CA TYR A 228 -8.29 2.38 -6.52
C TYR A 228 -9.35 2.24 -7.59
N LEU A 229 -10.63 2.36 -7.23
CA LEU A 229 -11.73 2.31 -8.21
C LEU A 229 -11.67 3.49 -9.18
N LEU A 230 -11.42 4.71 -8.68
CA LEU A 230 -11.29 5.89 -9.53
C LEU A 230 -10.11 5.76 -10.50
N MET A 231 -8.95 5.34 -10.00
CA MET A 231 -7.78 5.09 -10.85
C MET A 231 -8.03 3.98 -11.86
N ALA A 232 -8.70 2.89 -11.49
CA ALA A 232 -9.03 1.80 -12.41
C ALA A 232 -9.98 2.27 -13.52
N VAL A 233 -11.07 2.96 -13.18
CA VAL A 233 -12.04 3.52 -14.14
C VAL A 233 -11.34 4.46 -15.13
N VAL A 234 -10.54 5.40 -14.63
CA VAL A 234 -9.77 6.32 -15.49
C VAL A 234 -8.78 5.55 -16.35
N SER A 235 -8.04 4.59 -15.77
CA SER A 235 -7.01 3.87 -16.51
C SER A 235 -7.58 3.08 -17.68
N PHE A 236 -8.69 2.38 -17.43
CA PHE A 236 -9.30 1.51 -18.44
C PHE A 236 -10.06 2.33 -19.47
N GLY A 237 -10.77 3.37 -19.03
CA GLY A 237 -11.53 4.26 -19.92
C GLY A 237 -10.66 5.06 -20.88
N VAL A 238 -9.47 5.49 -20.45
CA VAL A 238 -8.52 6.23 -21.30
C VAL A 238 -7.81 5.32 -22.31
N GLY A 239 -7.55 4.06 -21.97
CA GLY A 239 -6.84 3.13 -22.87
C GLY A 239 -6.25 1.92 -22.16
N GLY A 240 -7.10 1.11 -21.52
CA GLY A 240 -6.68 -0.02 -20.69
C GLY A 240 -5.70 -0.99 -21.36
N ASP A 241 -5.79 -1.18 -22.68
CA ASP A 241 -4.94 -2.11 -23.44
C ASP A 241 -3.44 -1.82 -23.33
N MET A 242 -3.06 -0.56 -23.05
CA MET A 242 -1.65 -0.23 -22.79
C MET A 242 -1.10 -0.93 -21.54
N LEU A 243 -1.96 -1.30 -20.59
CA LEU A 243 -1.57 -2.04 -19.38
C LEU A 243 -1.18 -3.49 -19.65
N GLU A 244 -1.40 -4.02 -20.85
CA GLU A 244 -0.91 -5.35 -21.21
C GLU A 244 0.62 -5.45 -21.18
N LYS A 245 1.29 -4.36 -21.55
CA LYS A 245 2.75 -4.29 -21.63
C LYS A 245 3.36 -3.09 -20.88
N GLY A 246 2.52 -2.15 -20.47
CA GLY A 246 2.90 -0.92 -19.81
C GLY A 246 2.41 -0.83 -18.36
N THR A 247 2.36 0.41 -17.91
CA THR A 247 2.14 0.85 -16.55
C THR A 247 1.13 2.00 -16.53
N LEU A 248 0.78 2.47 -15.34
CA LEU A 248 -0.07 3.65 -15.23
C LEU A 248 0.62 4.93 -15.76
N ASN A 249 1.96 4.97 -15.84
CA ASN A 249 2.65 6.09 -16.51
C ASN A 249 2.35 6.12 -18.01
N ASP A 250 2.24 4.94 -18.64
CA ASP A 250 1.92 4.84 -20.07
C ASP A 250 0.47 5.28 -20.34
N ILE A 251 -0.44 5.02 -19.40
CA ILE A 251 -1.80 5.58 -19.49
C ILE A 251 -1.79 7.11 -19.28
N ALA A 252 -1.03 7.58 -18.29
CA ALA A 252 -0.93 9.01 -17.98
C ALA A 252 -0.39 9.80 -19.18
N SER A 253 0.54 9.24 -19.97
CA SER A 253 1.15 9.94 -21.11
C SER A 253 0.18 10.17 -22.28
N ASN A 254 -0.97 9.49 -22.33
CA ASN A 254 -1.99 9.75 -23.34
C ASN A 254 -2.69 11.10 -23.18
N TYR A 255 -2.80 11.62 -21.96
CA TYR A 255 -3.57 12.83 -21.66
C TYR A 255 -2.85 13.84 -20.76
N LEU A 256 -1.75 13.46 -20.11
CA LEU A 256 -0.87 14.37 -19.39
C LEU A 256 0.42 14.60 -20.18
N SER A 257 0.90 15.84 -20.14
CA SER A 257 2.19 16.22 -20.72
C SER A 257 2.97 17.16 -19.82
N GLY A 258 4.28 17.26 -20.05
CA GLY A 258 5.17 18.17 -19.34
C GLY A 258 5.10 18.04 -17.82
N PHE A 259 4.89 19.16 -17.13
CA PHE A 259 4.91 19.22 -15.67
C PHE A 259 3.89 18.28 -15.00
N LEU A 260 2.66 18.21 -15.52
CA LEU A 260 1.60 17.40 -14.89
C LEU A 260 1.89 15.91 -14.97
N PHE A 261 2.47 15.45 -16.10
CA PHE A 261 2.92 14.07 -16.22
C PHE A 261 3.96 13.73 -15.15
N TYR A 262 4.97 14.58 -14.96
CA TYR A 262 5.99 14.35 -13.94
C TYR A 262 5.43 14.43 -12.52
N VAL A 263 4.48 15.33 -12.24
CA VAL A 263 3.80 15.36 -10.92
C VAL A 263 3.17 14.01 -10.62
N PHE A 264 2.48 13.39 -11.59
CA PHE A 264 1.94 12.05 -11.42
C PHE A 264 3.05 10.99 -11.34
N ALA A 265 3.98 10.94 -12.29
CA ALA A 265 4.99 9.89 -12.38
C ALA A 265 5.87 9.82 -11.11
N PHE A 266 6.17 10.97 -10.49
CA PHE A 266 6.89 11.05 -9.23
C PHE A 266 5.99 10.87 -8.02
N GLY A 267 4.93 11.66 -7.92
CA GLY A 267 4.08 11.70 -6.72
C GLY A 267 3.17 10.48 -6.59
N GLY A 268 2.85 9.82 -7.70
CA GLY A 268 2.03 8.62 -7.78
C GLY A 268 2.86 7.38 -7.49
N PRO A 269 3.39 6.66 -8.51
CA PRO A 269 4.05 5.39 -8.28
C PRO A 269 5.34 5.50 -7.47
N ILE A 270 6.24 6.43 -7.78
CA ILE A 270 7.54 6.50 -7.10
C ILE A 270 7.35 6.81 -5.62
N LEU A 271 6.62 7.87 -5.29
CA LEU A 271 6.42 8.31 -3.92
C LEU A 271 5.55 7.35 -3.10
N ALA A 272 4.48 6.77 -3.68
CA ALA A 272 3.66 5.76 -3.00
C ALA A 272 4.48 4.53 -2.60
N ILE A 273 5.35 4.06 -3.50
CA ILE A 273 6.21 2.91 -3.19
C ILE A 273 7.25 3.30 -2.13
N ALA A 274 7.78 4.52 -2.21
CA ALA A 274 8.71 5.07 -1.24
C ALA A 274 8.11 5.17 0.17
N THR A 275 6.85 5.63 0.30
CA THR A 275 6.13 5.68 1.59
C THR A 275 5.93 4.30 2.16
N THR A 276 5.56 3.32 1.33
CA THR A 276 5.42 1.93 1.79
C THR A 276 6.74 1.40 2.36
N ILE A 277 7.88 1.66 1.71
CA ILE A 277 9.21 1.27 2.23
C ILE A 277 9.50 1.98 3.56
N ASN A 278 9.30 3.30 3.61
CA ASN A 278 9.52 4.12 4.81
C ASN A 278 8.72 3.60 6.00
N ALA A 279 7.40 3.47 5.82
CA ALA A 279 6.49 3.00 6.84
C ALA A 279 6.81 1.57 7.29
N THR A 280 7.21 0.68 6.37
CA THR A 280 7.66 -0.68 6.71
C THR A 280 8.82 -0.68 7.72
N TYR A 281 9.80 0.22 7.56
CA TYR A 281 10.87 0.37 8.55
C TYR A 281 10.37 0.90 9.91
N MET A 282 9.35 1.76 9.92
CA MET A 282 8.81 2.35 11.16
C MET A 282 8.19 1.31 12.11
N TRP A 283 7.46 0.32 11.57
CA TRP A 283 6.77 -0.68 12.40
C TRP A 283 7.45 -2.05 12.41
N GLY A 284 8.26 -2.40 11.40
CA GLY A 284 8.83 -3.74 11.24
C GLY A 284 9.69 -4.23 12.42
N THR A 285 10.24 -3.30 13.22
CA THR A 285 11.03 -3.62 14.41
C THR A 285 10.19 -3.86 15.67
N ARG A 286 8.90 -3.49 15.69
CA ARG A 286 8.08 -3.49 16.92
C ARG A 286 7.83 -4.88 17.48
N SER A 287 7.36 -5.81 16.65
CA SER A 287 7.16 -7.19 17.07
C SER A 287 8.46 -7.89 17.44
N LEU A 288 9.57 -7.59 16.75
CA LEU A 288 10.91 -8.07 17.11
C LEU A 288 11.35 -7.59 18.50
N LEU A 289 11.22 -6.30 18.78
CA LEU A 289 11.55 -5.73 20.08
C LEU A 289 10.63 -6.27 21.18
N ALA A 290 9.36 -6.55 20.88
CA ALA A 290 8.44 -7.19 21.80
C ALA A 290 8.86 -8.62 22.14
N LEU A 291 9.31 -9.40 21.16
CA LEU A 291 9.88 -10.73 21.36
C LEU A 291 11.12 -10.71 22.25
N CYS A 292 12.11 -9.85 21.95
CA CYS A 292 13.35 -9.77 22.73
C CYS A 292 13.12 -9.44 24.22
N ARG A 293 12.04 -8.72 24.53
CA ARG A 293 11.68 -8.39 25.92
C ARG A 293 11.06 -9.56 26.67
N LEU A 294 10.51 -10.55 25.97
CA LEU A 294 9.76 -11.65 26.57
C LEU A 294 10.63 -12.84 27.04
N ARG A 295 11.97 -12.79 26.86
CA ARG A 295 12.92 -13.86 27.28
C ARG A 295 12.35 -15.28 27.04
N VAL A 296 11.81 -15.51 25.84
CA VAL A 296 11.36 -16.85 25.39
C VAL A 296 12.58 -17.65 24.96
#